data_AF-A0A1D9NYS7-F1
#
_entry.id   AF-A0A1D9NYS7-F1
#
_cell.length_a   1.000
_cell.length_b   1.000
_cell.length_c   1.000
_cell.angle_alpha   90.00
_cell.angle_beta   90.00
_cell.angle_gamma   90.00
#
_symmetry.space_group_name_H-M   'P 1'
#
loop_
_entity.id
_entity.type
_entity.pdbx_description
1 polymer ?
#
loop_
_entity_poly.entity_id
_entity_poly.type
_entity_poly.pdbx_seq_one_letter_code
_entity_poly.pdbx_strand_id
1 'polypeptide(L)'
;MRKIKYTVLLTLSLALLSACGTTNSYQNFLNGDLSQVDEASVESFFLKEMTSDDTRSEYEYLLMDLDGDGNQELLIQYVDDPGSFNAVFHYENNKIVCWCSDSMEMICYSYPLKNGMMVEEYEYDGSISYNLYRYLPSGETEQIGSFFIREEPSSLEESLAAPIYKIDNKDVSKEEFEKELKEQVLDEMVSRNDWTKMK
;
A
#
# COMPACT_ATOMS: atom_id res chain seq x y z
N MET A 1 -41.34 -40.24 -23.30
CA MET A 1 -40.02 -39.57 -23.13
C MET A 1 -40.15 -38.51 -22.04
N ARG A 2 -39.53 -38.73 -20.87
CA ARG A 2 -39.51 -37.78 -19.74
C ARG A 2 -38.45 -36.70 -20.00
N LYS A 3 -38.83 -35.42 -19.96
CA LYS A 3 -37.87 -34.29 -19.96
C LYS A 3 -37.60 -33.90 -18.51
N ILE A 4 -36.35 -34.07 -18.09
CA ILE A 4 -35.82 -33.64 -16.80
C ILE A 4 -35.58 -32.13 -16.88
N LYS A 5 -36.15 -31.36 -15.96
CA LYS A 5 -35.83 -29.95 -15.77
C LYS A 5 -34.62 -29.87 -14.82
N TYR A 6 -33.51 -29.33 -15.29
CA TYR A 6 -32.38 -28.98 -14.44
C TYR A 6 -32.68 -27.65 -13.75
N THR A 7 -32.83 -27.69 -12.44
CA THR A 7 -32.80 -26.50 -11.59
C THR A 7 -31.32 -26.12 -11.42
N VAL A 8 -30.90 -25.05 -12.08
CA VAL A 8 -29.61 -24.42 -11.80
C VAL A 8 -29.76 -23.68 -10.47
N LEU A 9 -29.13 -24.19 -9.42
CA LEU A 9 -28.97 -23.43 -8.17
C LEU A 9 -27.98 -22.30 -8.43
N LEU A 10 -28.45 -21.07 -8.21
CA LEU A 10 -27.70 -19.84 -8.30
C LEU A 10 -26.82 -19.70 -7.04
N THR A 11 -25.55 -20.11 -7.10
CA THR A 11 -24.55 -19.76 -6.08
C THR A 11 -24.02 -18.34 -6.38
N LEU A 12 -24.84 -17.34 -6.06
CA LEU A 12 -24.48 -15.93 -6.18
C LEU A 12 -24.97 -15.20 -4.92
N SER A 13 -24.39 -15.48 -3.75
CA SER A 13 -24.78 -14.75 -2.52
C SER A 13 -23.75 -14.67 -1.39
N LEU A 14 -22.48 -15.06 -1.56
CA LEU A 14 -21.48 -14.88 -0.49
C LEU A 14 -20.51 -13.71 -0.76
N ALA A 15 -19.97 -13.59 -1.98
CA ALA A 15 -19.01 -12.54 -2.33
C ALA A 15 -19.59 -11.12 -2.30
N LEU A 16 -20.85 -10.93 -2.71
CA LEU A 16 -21.51 -9.61 -2.64
C LEU A 16 -21.89 -9.20 -1.21
N LEU A 17 -22.10 -10.17 -0.31
CA LEU A 17 -22.37 -9.86 1.10
C LEU A 17 -21.09 -9.56 1.89
N SER A 18 -19.95 -10.21 1.58
CA SER A 18 -18.68 -9.89 2.23
C SER A 18 -18.19 -8.49 1.86
N ALA A 19 -18.24 -8.11 0.57
CA ALA A 19 -17.84 -6.77 0.13
C ALA A 19 -18.62 -5.64 0.83
N CYS A 20 -19.93 -5.83 1.05
CA CYS A 20 -20.78 -4.85 1.74
C CYS A 20 -20.51 -4.80 3.26
N GLY A 21 -20.19 -5.93 3.88
CA GLY A 21 -19.84 -6.02 5.31
C GLY A 21 -18.49 -5.39 5.63
N THR A 22 -17.47 -5.67 4.82
CA THR A 22 -16.12 -5.10 4.96
C THR A 22 -16.13 -3.58 4.76
N THR A 23 -16.86 -3.10 3.74
CA THR A 23 -17.00 -1.66 3.49
C THR A 23 -17.61 -0.92 4.68
N ASN A 24 -18.65 -1.47 5.34
CA ASN A 24 -19.24 -0.84 6.52
C ASN A 24 -18.28 -0.82 7.72
N SER A 25 -17.51 -1.88 7.94
CA SER A 25 -16.54 -1.95 9.03
C SER A 25 -15.44 -0.89 8.88
N TYR A 26 -14.87 -0.74 7.68
CA TYR A 26 -13.89 0.32 7.41
C TYR A 26 -14.49 1.71 7.55
N GLN A 27 -15.73 1.94 7.10
CA GLN A 27 -16.39 3.23 7.29
C GLN A 27 -16.59 3.56 8.77
N ASN A 28 -16.98 2.59 9.61
CA ASN A 28 -17.07 2.80 11.05
C ASN A 28 -15.71 3.18 11.66
N PHE A 29 -14.66 2.42 11.30
CA PHE A 29 -13.29 2.71 11.73
C PHE A 29 -12.80 4.11 11.32
N LEU A 30 -13.03 4.49 10.06
CA LEU A 30 -12.69 5.81 9.54
C LEU A 30 -13.47 6.95 10.24
N ASN A 31 -14.62 6.64 10.85
CA ASN A 31 -15.39 7.58 11.68
C ASN A 31 -15.04 7.50 13.17
N GLY A 32 -13.97 6.80 13.55
CA GLY A 32 -13.47 6.70 14.92
C GLY A 32 -14.04 5.53 15.75
N ASP A 33 -14.84 4.64 15.17
CA ASP A 33 -15.32 3.44 15.87
C ASP A 33 -14.27 2.33 15.83
N LEU A 34 -13.57 2.15 16.95
CA LEU A 34 -12.53 1.13 17.11
C LEU A 34 -13.05 -0.23 17.59
N SER A 35 -14.37 -0.44 17.73
CA SER A 35 -14.94 -1.66 18.31
C SER A 35 -14.61 -2.94 17.52
N GLN A 36 -14.40 -2.79 16.21
CA GLN A 36 -14.03 -3.88 15.31
C GLN A 36 -12.52 -4.01 15.11
N VAL A 37 -11.70 -3.12 15.64
CA VAL A 37 -10.23 -3.28 15.58
C VAL A 37 -9.83 -4.42 16.53
N ASP A 38 -8.86 -5.23 16.13
CA ASP A 38 -8.28 -6.22 17.03
C ASP A 38 -7.46 -5.54 18.14
N GLU A 39 -7.37 -6.18 19.30
CA GLU A 39 -6.76 -5.57 20.48
C GLU A 39 -5.28 -5.26 20.31
N ALA A 40 -4.53 -6.07 19.54
CA ALA A 40 -3.11 -5.83 19.29
C ALA A 40 -2.92 -4.61 18.36
N SER A 41 -3.81 -4.41 17.41
CA SER A 41 -3.78 -3.27 16.49
C SER A 41 -4.20 -1.95 17.14
N VAL A 42 -5.02 -1.97 18.20
CA VAL A 42 -5.39 -0.73 18.94
C VAL A 42 -4.17 -0.06 19.57
N GLU A 43 -3.14 -0.84 19.89
CA GLU A 43 -1.87 -0.34 20.43
C GLU A 43 -0.86 0.06 19.34
N SER A 44 -1.22 -0.03 18.05
CA SER A 44 -0.40 0.49 16.97
C SER A 44 -0.16 1.99 17.16
N PHE A 45 1.08 2.39 16.88
CA PHE A 45 1.47 3.80 16.91
C PHE A 45 0.59 4.57 15.90
N PHE A 46 0.15 5.76 16.28
CA PHE A 46 -0.69 6.67 15.48
C PHE A 46 -2.19 6.33 15.32
N LEU A 47 -2.68 5.12 15.61
CA LEU A 47 -4.09 4.79 15.37
C LEU A 47 -5.08 5.69 16.13
N LYS A 48 -4.78 6.02 17.40
CA LYS A 48 -5.59 6.95 18.20
C LYS A 48 -5.56 8.37 17.65
N GLU A 49 -4.43 8.80 17.11
CA GLU A 49 -4.27 10.12 16.49
C GLU A 49 -5.08 10.16 15.18
N MET A 50 -4.78 9.28 14.24
CA MET A 50 -5.43 9.18 12.92
C MET A 50 -6.95 9.06 12.96
N THR A 51 -7.49 8.43 14.02
CA THR A 51 -8.94 8.26 14.18
C THR A 51 -9.59 9.32 15.07
N SER A 52 -8.83 10.27 15.63
CA SER A 52 -9.37 11.35 16.48
C SER A 52 -10.05 12.44 15.67
N ASP A 53 -11.11 13.05 16.20
CA ASP A 53 -11.84 14.13 15.50
C ASP A 53 -10.96 15.37 15.22
N ASP A 54 -9.91 15.59 16.01
CA ASP A 54 -9.04 16.77 15.90
C ASP A 54 -8.06 16.69 14.71
N THR A 55 -7.54 15.49 14.40
CA THR A 55 -6.48 15.31 13.39
C THR A 55 -6.91 14.44 12.20
N ARG A 56 -8.03 13.71 12.27
CA ARG A 56 -8.48 12.81 11.19
C ARG A 56 -8.55 13.48 9.82
N SER A 57 -8.88 14.76 9.75
CA SER A 57 -8.93 15.52 8.49
C SER A 57 -7.56 15.77 7.83
N GLU A 58 -6.47 15.41 8.49
CA GLU A 58 -5.10 15.42 7.95
C GLU A 58 -4.78 14.17 7.14
N TYR A 59 -5.66 13.15 7.21
CA TYR A 59 -5.49 11.87 6.57
C TYR A 59 -6.49 11.65 5.41
N GLU A 60 -6.13 10.72 4.54
CA GLU A 60 -6.93 10.23 3.44
C GLU A 60 -6.71 8.74 3.26
N TYR A 61 -7.66 8.10 2.57
CA TYR A 61 -7.65 6.66 2.44
C TYR A 61 -7.91 6.17 1.02
N LEU A 62 -7.47 4.94 0.76
CA LEU A 62 -7.71 4.17 -0.44
C LEU A 62 -8.16 2.76 -0.05
N LEU A 63 -9.10 2.19 -0.81
CA LEU A 63 -9.45 0.77 -0.73
C LEU A 63 -8.86 0.05 -1.94
N MET A 64 -7.99 -0.92 -1.72
CA MET A 64 -7.29 -1.64 -2.78
C MET A 64 -6.94 -3.06 -2.33
N ASP A 65 -7.03 -4.01 -3.26
CA ASP A 65 -6.57 -5.39 -3.06
C ASP A 65 -5.04 -5.44 -3.14
N LEU A 66 -4.37 -5.65 -2.00
CA LEU A 66 -2.91 -5.61 -1.88
C LEU A 66 -2.26 -7.00 -1.85
N ASP A 67 -3.01 -8.02 -1.46
CA ASP A 67 -2.51 -9.41 -1.37
C ASP A 67 -2.98 -10.29 -2.55
N GLY A 68 -3.89 -9.79 -3.38
CA GLY A 68 -4.43 -10.46 -4.56
C GLY A 68 -5.53 -11.46 -4.26
N ASP A 69 -6.16 -11.43 -3.07
CA ASP A 69 -7.23 -12.35 -2.68
C ASP A 69 -8.63 -11.92 -3.20
N GLY A 70 -8.73 -10.71 -3.78
CA GLY A 70 -9.95 -10.12 -4.32
C GLY A 70 -10.77 -9.32 -3.30
N ASN A 71 -10.37 -9.28 -2.03
CA ASN A 71 -10.85 -8.34 -1.02
C ASN A 71 -9.96 -7.09 -1.03
N GLN A 72 -10.49 -5.98 -0.52
CA GLN A 72 -9.74 -4.73 -0.47
C GLN A 72 -9.24 -4.49 0.95
N GLU A 73 -7.97 -4.14 1.07
CA GLU A 73 -7.38 -3.55 2.25
C GLU A 73 -7.65 -2.04 2.28
N LEU A 74 -7.61 -1.48 3.48
CA LEU A 74 -7.66 -0.05 3.72
C LEU A 74 -6.25 0.49 3.90
N LEU A 75 -5.84 1.39 3.01
CA LEU A 75 -4.61 2.16 3.14
C LEU A 75 -4.93 3.58 3.61
N ILE A 76 -4.11 4.12 4.50
CA ILE A 76 -4.22 5.50 5.01
C ILE A 76 -2.85 6.18 4.94
N GLN A 77 -2.86 7.44 4.51
CA GLN A 77 -1.68 8.31 4.48
C GLN A 77 -2.05 9.76 4.83
N TYR A 78 -1.04 10.63 4.97
CA TYR A 78 -1.27 12.08 5.09
C TYR A 78 -1.73 12.70 3.75
N VAL A 79 -2.63 13.68 3.84
CA VAL A 79 -3.12 14.45 2.67
C VAL A 79 -2.02 15.32 2.07
N ASP A 80 -1.31 16.06 2.94
CA ASP A 80 -0.37 17.11 2.54
C ASP A 80 1.07 16.58 2.35
N ASP A 81 1.36 15.36 2.82
CA ASP A 81 2.65 14.68 2.64
C ASP A 81 2.46 13.18 2.33
N PRO A 82 1.91 12.82 1.15
CA PRO A 82 1.62 11.43 0.78
C PRO A 82 2.86 10.53 0.84
N GLY A 83 2.67 9.30 1.33
CA GLY A 83 3.72 8.30 1.48
C GLY A 83 4.69 8.49 2.65
N SER A 84 4.73 9.68 3.28
CA SER A 84 5.52 9.92 4.50
C SER A 84 4.94 9.20 5.74
N PHE A 85 3.67 8.80 5.66
CA PHE A 85 3.00 7.91 6.60
C PHE A 85 2.19 6.90 5.81
N ASN A 86 2.25 5.65 6.24
CA ASN A 86 1.47 4.57 5.66
C ASN A 86 0.90 3.69 6.77
N ALA A 87 -0.41 3.48 6.73
CA ALA A 87 -1.06 2.47 7.52
C ALA A 87 -1.94 1.58 6.64
N VAL A 88 -1.83 0.26 6.83
CA VAL A 88 -2.53 -0.76 6.05
C VAL A 88 -3.33 -1.64 6.99
N PHE A 89 -4.63 -1.77 6.71
CA PHE A 89 -5.56 -2.55 7.51
C PHE A 89 -6.30 -3.58 6.67
N HIS A 90 -6.30 -4.82 7.14
CA HIS A 90 -7.02 -5.93 6.54
C HIS A 90 -8.24 -6.30 7.39
N TYR A 91 -9.30 -6.77 6.75
CA TYR A 91 -10.51 -7.22 7.44
C TYR A 91 -10.61 -8.74 7.40
N GLU A 92 -10.36 -9.38 8.55
CA GLU A 92 -10.49 -10.81 8.71
C GLU A 92 -11.27 -11.18 9.97
N ASN A 93 -11.98 -12.31 9.93
CA ASN A 93 -12.64 -12.86 11.13
C ASN A 93 -13.56 -11.86 11.89
N ASN A 94 -14.18 -10.94 11.16
CA ASN A 94 -14.98 -9.81 11.69
C ASN A 94 -14.19 -8.77 12.50
N LYS A 95 -12.90 -8.67 12.25
CA LYS A 95 -11.97 -7.75 12.87
C LYS A 95 -11.16 -7.00 11.82
N ILE A 96 -10.79 -5.76 12.15
CA ILE A 96 -9.84 -4.95 11.41
C ILE A 96 -8.48 -5.18 12.07
N VAL A 97 -7.53 -5.68 11.27
CA VAL A 97 -6.17 -6.00 11.67
C VAL A 97 -5.21 -5.04 10.99
N CYS A 98 -4.35 -4.41 11.77
CA CYS A 98 -3.28 -3.54 11.30
C CYS A 98 -2.11 -4.41 10.80
N TRP A 99 -1.84 -4.37 9.50
CA TRP A 99 -0.66 -4.99 8.91
C TRP A 99 0.56 -4.08 9.00
N CYS A 100 0.34 -2.77 8.90
CA CYS A 100 1.40 -1.76 8.99
C CYS A 100 0.80 -0.46 9.51
N SER A 101 1.55 0.27 10.33
CA SER A 101 1.27 1.65 10.73
C SER A 101 2.58 2.28 11.12
N ASP A 102 3.17 3.05 10.22
CA ASP A 102 4.49 3.63 10.45
C ASP A 102 4.63 5.00 9.78
N SER A 103 5.37 5.88 10.45
CA SER A 103 5.82 7.15 9.91
C SER A 103 7.21 6.96 9.35
N MET A 104 7.37 7.25 8.07
CA MET A 104 8.65 7.13 7.41
C MET A 104 9.58 8.29 7.81
N GLU A 105 10.89 8.07 7.77
CA GLU A 105 11.85 9.18 7.87
C GLU A 105 11.59 10.17 6.73
N MET A 106 11.91 11.46 6.88
CA MET A 106 11.64 12.53 5.87
C MET A 106 12.27 12.30 4.47
N ILE A 107 12.98 11.20 4.31
CA ILE A 107 13.70 10.75 3.13
C ILE A 107 13.21 9.39 2.61
N CYS A 108 12.14 8.86 3.20
CA CYS A 108 11.54 7.59 2.87
C CYS A 108 10.04 7.79 2.60
N TYR A 109 9.50 7.17 1.56
CA TYR A 109 8.10 7.25 1.18
C TYR A 109 7.57 5.86 0.83
N SER A 110 6.40 5.49 1.33
CA SER A 110 5.72 4.22 1.02
C SER A 110 4.38 4.47 0.32
N TYR A 111 4.20 3.95 -0.89
CA TYR A 111 2.97 4.20 -1.67
C TYR A 111 2.54 3.01 -2.53
N PRO A 112 1.22 2.86 -2.78
CA PRO A 112 0.68 1.79 -3.61
C PRO A 112 0.80 2.07 -5.12
N LEU A 113 0.83 0.98 -5.88
CA LEU A 113 0.69 0.93 -7.32
C LEU A 113 -0.69 0.35 -7.69
N LYS A 114 -1.21 0.70 -8.87
CA LYS A 114 -2.53 0.26 -9.39
C LYS A 114 -2.70 -1.26 -9.44
N ASN A 115 -1.60 -1.98 -9.50
CA ASN A 115 -1.55 -3.44 -9.57
C ASN A 115 -1.47 -4.13 -8.19
N GLY A 116 -1.62 -3.38 -7.08
CA GLY A 116 -1.61 -3.91 -5.72
C GLY A 116 -0.22 -4.03 -5.09
N MET A 117 0.85 -3.81 -5.85
CA MET A 117 2.19 -3.70 -5.27
C MET A 117 2.37 -2.39 -4.51
N MET A 118 3.37 -2.38 -3.64
CA MET A 118 3.82 -1.22 -2.89
C MET A 118 5.26 -0.88 -3.28
N VAL A 119 5.61 0.40 -3.12
CA VAL A 119 6.97 0.91 -3.31
C VAL A 119 7.41 1.58 -2.02
N GLU A 120 8.59 1.21 -1.54
CA GLU A 120 9.38 2.00 -0.59
C GLU A 120 10.46 2.75 -1.37
N GLU A 121 10.31 4.06 -1.46
CA GLU A 121 11.25 4.97 -2.08
C GLU A 121 12.12 5.61 -1.00
N TYR A 122 13.44 5.57 -1.16
CA TYR A 122 14.39 6.13 -0.21
C TYR A 122 15.43 6.99 -0.93
N GLU A 123 15.51 8.26 -0.55
CA GLU A 123 16.47 9.23 -1.08
C GLU A 123 17.57 9.52 -0.05
N TYR A 124 18.81 9.18 -0.37
CA TYR A 124 19.93 9.45 0.54
C TYR A 124 21.20 9.78 -0.22
N ASP A 125 21.80 10.92 0.13
CA ASP A 125 23.10 11.37 -0.37
C ASP A 125 23.22 11.29 -1.90
N GLY A 126 22.21 11.85 -2.60
CA GLY A 126 22.17 11.89 -4.07
C GLY A 126 21.90 10.54 -4.75
N SER A 127 21.58 9.50 -3.98
CA SER A 127 21.04 8.24 -4.49
C SER A 127 19.58 8.07 -4.15
N ILE A 128 18.85 7.37 -5.03
CA ILE A 128 17.46 6.98 -4.82
C ILE A 128 17.36 5.47 -4.98
N SER A 129 16.67 4.80 -4.06
CA SER A 129 16.29 3.40 -4.20
C SER A 129 14.78 3.23 -4.16
N TYR A 130 14.27 2.32 -4.98
CA TYR A 130 12.87 1.89 -4.96
C TYR A 130 12.86 0.40 -4.64
N ASN A 131 12.23 0.01 -3.54
CA ASN A 131 11.98 -1.39 -3.19
C ASN A 131 10.53 -1.72 -3.47
N LEU A 132 10.31 -2.62 -4.42
CA LEU A 132 8.96 -3.07 -4.78
C LEU A 132 8.65 -4.31 -3.95
N TYR A 133 7.49 -4.33 -3.33
CA TYR A 133 7.01 -5.46 -2.56
C TYR A 133 5.50 -5.65 -2.72
N ARG A 134 5.01 -6.80 -2.28
CA ARG A 134 3.57 -7.08 -2.15
C ARG A 134 3.27 -7.58 -0.76
N TYR A 135 2.03 -7.41 -0.33
CA TYR A 135 1.54 -8.08 0.87
C TYR A 135 1.19 -9.53 0.55
N LEU A 136 1.41 -10.39 1.52
CA LEU A 136 0.88 -11.76 1.56
C LEU A 136 -0.39 -11.77 2.42
N PRO A 137 -1.26 -12.79 2.31
CA PRO A 137 -2.48 -12.87 3.12
C PRO A 137 -2.24 -12.90 4.64
N SER A 138 -1.01 -13.12 5.08
CA SER A 138 -0.61 -13.03 6.50
C SER A 138 -0.34 -11.59 6.96
N GLY A 139 -0.30 -10.61 6.05
CA GLY A 139 0.21 -9.26 6.29
C GLY A 139 1.74 -9.13 6.23
N GLU A 140 2.46 -10.24 6.06
CA GLU A 140 3.90 -10.20 5.75
C GLU A 140 4.14 -9.65 4.35
N THR A 141 5.35 -9.14 4.09
CA THR A 141 5.71 -8.60 2.78
C THR A 141 6.70 -9.52 2.06
N GLU A 142 6.58 -9.57 0.73
CA GLU A 142 7.55 -10.23 -0.15
C GLU A 142 8.14 -9.20 -1.12
N GLN A 143 9.47 -9.09 -1.13
CA GLN A 143 10.16 -8.23 -2.09
C GLN A 143 10.08 -8.82 -3.50
N ILE A 144 9.61 -8.00 -4.45
CA ILE A 144 9.40 -8.37 -5.85
C ILE A 144 10.51 -7.85 -6.75
N GLY A 145 11.05 -6.67 -6.42
CA GLY A 145 12.12 -6.07 -7.21
C GLY A 145 12.78 -4.89 -6.51
N SER A 146 13.85 -4.41 -7.12
CA SER A 146 14.54 -3.20 -6.64
C SER A 146 15.15 -2.38 -7.77
N PHE A 147 15.09 -1.07 -7.63
CA PHE A 147 15.78 -0.10 -8.47
C PHE A 147 16.72 0.73 -7.60
N PHE A 148 17.91 1.02 -8.11
CA PHE A 148 18.84 1.92 -7.46
C PHE A 148 19.51 2.81 -8.50
N ILE A 149 19.54 4.12 -8.21
CA ILE A 149 20.18 5.12 -9.05
C ILE A 149 21.07 6.03 -8.19
N ARG A 150 22.23 6.37 -8.75
CA ARG A 150 23.06 7.49 -8.29
C ARG A 150 23.68 8.16 -9.51
N GLU A 151 23.30 9.40 -9.76
CA GLU A 151 23.85 10.15 -10.91
C GLU A 151 25.13 10.91 -10.55
N GLU A 152 25.24 11.39 -9.31
CA GLU A 152 26.35 12.19 -8.82
C GLU A 152 27.16 11.45 -7.74
N PRO A 153 28.47 11.73 -7.58
CA PRO A 153 29.26 11.18 -6.51
C PRO A 153 28.67 11.50 -5.12
N SER A 154 28.80 10.55 -4.20
CA SER A 154 28.39 10.74 -2.81
C SER A 154 29.17 11.88 -2.17
N SER A 155 28.48 12.74 -1.41
CA SER A 155 29.14 13.81 -0.66
C SER A 155 29.89 13.29 0.57
N LEU A 156 29.56 12.06 0.99
CA LEU A 156 30.14 11.38 2.15
C LEU A 156 31.33 10.49 1.75
N GLU A 157 31.31 9.92 0.55
CA GLU A 157 32.33 9.00 0.06
C GLU A 157 32.55 9.15 -1.45
N GLU A 158 33.54 9.98 -1.84
CA GLU A 158 33.91 10.23 -3.24
C GLU A 158 34.36 8.96 -4.01
N SER A 159 34.73 7.88 -3.31
CA SER A 159 35.09 6.60 -3.94
C SER A 159 33.89 5.82 -4.47
N LEU A 160 32.66 6.20 -4.11
CA LEU A 160 31.47 5.55 -4.62
C LEU A 160 31.27 5.90 -6.10
N ALA A 161 31.09 4.86 -6.92
CA ALA A 161 30.91 5.01 -8.36
C ALA A 161 29.65 5.82 -8.69
N ALA A 162 29.79 6.75 -9.64
CA ALA A 162 28.70 7.49 -10.26
C ALA A 162 29.07 7.83 -11.74
N PRO A 163 28.12 7.80 -12.68
CA PRO A 163 26.74 7.36 -12.49
C PRO A 163 26.63 5.82 -12.37
N ILE A 164 25.64 5.34 -11.63
CA ILE A 164 25.31 3.91 -11.52
C ILE A 164 23.79 3.72 -11.53
N TYR A 165 23.36 2.71 -12.29
CA TYR A 165 21.96 2.33 -12.45
C TYR A 165 21.85 0.83 -12.24
N LYS A 166 20.96 0.40 -11.35
CA LYS A 166 20.77 -1.00 -11.02
C LYS A 166 19.31 -1.40 -11.00
N ILE A 167 19.06 -2.59 -11.52
CA ILE A 167 17.81 -3.33 -11.34
C ILE A 167 18.18 -4.66 -10.70
N ASP A 168 17.56 -4.99 -9.56
CA ASP A 168 17.83 -6.21 -8.78
C ASP A 168 19.32 -6.44 -8.53
N ASN A 169 20.00 -5.36 -8.10
CA ASN A 169 21.44 -5.31 -7.85
C ASN A 169 22.36 -5.58 -9.05
N LYS A 170 21.81 -5.63 -10.28
CA LYS A 170 22.59 -5.78 -11.51
C LYS A 170 22.76 -4.44 -12.19
N ASP A 171 23.98 -4.13 -12.61
CA ASP A 171 24.27 -2.92 -13.38
C ASP A 171 23.58 -2.99 -14.75
N VAL A 172 22.87 -1.93 -15.10
CA VAL A 172 22.15 -1.77 -16.36
C VAL A 172 22.52 -0.43 -17.03
N SER A 173 22.11 -0.26 -18.28
CA SER A 173 22.20 1.05 -18.93
C SER A 173 21.19 2.03 -18.33
N LYS A 174 21.45 3.35 -18.46
CA LYS A 174 20.48 4.39 -18.08
C LYS A 174 19.15 4.21 -18.80
N GLU A 175 19.20 3.92 -20.10
CA GLU A 175 18.00 3.79 -20.94
C GLU A 175 17.13 2.60 -20.50
N GLU A 176 17.75 1.48 -20.15
CA GLU A 176 17.05 0.32 -19.58
C GLU A 176 16.45 0.64 -18.22
N PHE A 177 17.21 1.29 -17.33
CA PHE A 177 16.72 1.69 -16.02
C PHE A 177 15.50 2.61 -16.09
N GLU A 178 15.58 3.70 -16.87
CA GLU A 178 14.49 4.66 -17.01
C GLU A 178 13.24 4.02 -17.62
N LYS A 179 13.42 3.12 -18.60
CA LYS A 179 12.32 2.37 -19.19
C LYS A 179 11.62 1.49 -18.15
N GLU A 180 12.38 0.66 -17.44
CA GLU A 180 11.81 -0.29 -16.48
C GLU A 180 11.21 0.40 -15.26
N LEU A 181 11.86 1.45 -14.73
CA LEU A 181 11.31 2.25 -13.62
C LEU A 181 9.99 2.91 -14.04
N LYS A 182 9.93 3.46 -15.26
CA LYS A 182 8.70 4.06 -15.77
C LYS A 182 7.58 3.05 -15.92
N GLU A 183 7.85 1.90 -16.54
CA GLU A 183 6.85 0.87 -16.81
C GLU A 183 6.37 0.18 -15.52
N GLN A 184 7.24 -0.05 -14.54
CA GLN A 184 6.91 -0.83 -13.34
C GLN A 184 6.47 0.03 -12.15
N VAL A 185 6.88 1.30 -12.09
CA VAL A 185 6.58 2.20 -10.97
C VAL A 185 5.78 3.41 -11.44
N LEU A 186 6.37 4.28 -12.26
CA LEU A 186 5.82 5.62 -12.50
C LEU A 186 4.46 5.60 -13.24
N ASP A 187 4.31 4.74 -14.24
CA ASP A 187 3.05 4.60 -14.98
C ASP A 187 1.96 3.89 -14.13
N GLU A 188 2.38 3.11 -13.14
CA GLU A 188 1.51 2.33 -12.25
C GLU A 188 1.13 3.07 -10.95
N MET A 189 1.70 4.25 -10.67
CA MET A 189 1.34 5.03 -9.48
C MET A 189 -0.16 5.33 -9.42
N VAL A 190 -0.75 5.13 -8.24
CA VAL A 190 -2.15 5.47 -7.97
C VAL A 190 -2.35 6.98 -8.08
N SER A 191 -3.42 7.40 -8.74
CA SER A 191 -3.73 8.83 -8.91
C SER A 191 -4.15 9.45 -7.58
N ARG A 192 -3.73 10.69 -7.32
CA ARG A 192 -4.21 11.46 -6.15
C ARG A 192 -5.74 11.61 -6.11
N ASN A 193 -6.40 11.56 -7.27
CA ASN A 193 -7.86 11.64 -7.35
C ASN A 193 -8.59 10.36 -6.89
N ASP A 194 -7.86 9.24 -6.74
CA ASP A 194 -8.44 7.97 -6.29
C ASP A 194 -8.50 7.89 -4.76
N TRP A 195 -7.78 8.77 -4.06
CA TRP A 195 -7.77 8.87 -2.61
C TRP A 195 -8.96 9.68 -2.10
N THR A 196 -9.53 9.26 -0.97
CA THR A 196 -10.65 9.94 -0.32
C THR A 196 -10.21 10.55 0.99
N LYS A 197 -10.36 11.87 1.12
CA LYS A 197 -10.09 12.58 2.37
C LYS A 197 -11.00 12.10 3.50
N MET A 198 -10.41 11.82 4.67
CA MET A 198 -11.14 11.44 5.88
C MET A 198 -11.87 12.67 6.47
N LYS A 199 -12.98 12.44 7.19
CA LYS A 199 -13.88 13.49 7.68
C LYS A 199 -14.07 13.46 9.18
#